data_AF-A0A962YBN1-F1
#
_entry.id   AF-A0A962YBN1-F1
#
_cell.length_a   1.000
_cell.length_b   1.000
_cell.length_c   1.000
_cell.angle_alpha   90.00
_cell.angle_beta   90.00
_cell.angle_gamma   90.00
#
_symmetry.space_group_name_H-M   'P 1'
#
loop_
_entity.id
_entity.type
_entity.pdbx_description
1 polymer ?
#
loop_
_entity_poly.entity_id
_entity_poly.type
_entity_poly.pdbx_seq_one_letter_code
_entity_poly.pdbx_strand_id
1 'polypeptide(L)'
;MVAIIPSFASCESRMTSGERRFAKRLGSKLEDDYFCWYNVPVGGSRHLHPDFLILHPRRGLLVLEVKDWKLDSLQRVDKIAVTLLTKKGLVNDHNPLQQARQYLFKALSMLARDPALLHPEGHPHQGKLCFPYGYGAVLANITRRQFDSTDLKDVLPSHRVICKDEMYDTVDAE
;
A
#
# COMPACT_ATOMS: atom_id res chain seq x y z
N MET A 1 8.79 17.54 -3.35
CA MET A 1 7.96 16.96 -2.27
C MET A 1 6.61 16.65 -2.87
N VAL A 2 6.23 15.38 -2.89
CA VAL A 2 4.93 14.95 -3.40
C VAL A 2 3.77 15.55 -2.60
N ALA A 3 2.69 15.92 -3.29
CA ALA A 3 1.43 16.26 -2.64
C ALA A 3 0.55 15.01 -2.48
N ILE A 4 -0.04 14.84 -1.29
CA ILE A 4 -1.09 13.84 -1.06
C ILE A 4 -2.41 14.34 -1.67
N ILE A 5 -3.14 13.45 -2.33
CA ILE A 5 -4.41 13.74 -3.02
C ILE A 5 -5.52 12.88 -2.37
N PRO A 6 -6.57 13.46 -1.78
CA PRO A 6 -6.77 14.90 -1.55
C PRO A 6 -5.74 15.44 -0.53
N SER A 7 -5.60 16.77 -0.45
CA SER A 7 -4.55 17.41 0.37
C SER A 7 -4.48 16.85 1.78
N PHE A 8 -3.26 16.70 2.31
CA PHE A 8 -3.02 16.10 3.63
C PHE A 8 -3.93 16.71 4.73
N ALA A 9 -4.01 18.05 4.78
CA ALA A 9 -4.85 18.76 5.74
C ALA A 9 -6.35 18.39 5.65
N SER A 10 -6.85 18.04 4.47
CA SER A 10 -8.25 17.66 4.26
C SER A 10 -8.60 16.23 4.67
N CYS A 11 -7.59 15.35 4.76
CA CYS A 11 -7.77 13.93 5.06
C CYS A 11 -7.14 13.47 6.38
N GLU A 12 -6.29 14.29 7.01
CA GLU A 12 -5.58 13.94 8.25
C GLU A 12 -6.50 13.47 9.38
N SER A 13 -7.69 14.07 9.53
CA SER A 13 -8.65 13.69 10.57
C SER A 13 -9.28 12.31 10.38
N ARG A 14 -9.29 11.80 9.15
CA ARG A 14 -9.79 10.46 8.80
C ARG A 14 -8.71 9.39 8.87
N MET A 15 -7.44 9.79 8.85
CA MET A 15 -6.31 8.86 8.86
C MET A 15 -6.13 8.20 10.22
N THR A 16 -5.79 6.91 10.19
CA THR A 16 -5.24 6.25 11.37
C THR A 16 -3.88 6.86 11.76
N SER A 17 -3.37 6.47 12.94
CA SER A 17 -2.06 6.94 13.38
C SER A 17 -0.94 6.52 12.42
N GLY A 18 -1.03 5.31 11.87
CA GLY A 18 -0.07 4.73 10.94
C GLY A 18 -0.14 5.39 9.58
N GLU A 19 -1.35 5.50 9.01
CA GLU A 19 -1.59 6.19 7.73
C GLU A 19 -1.08 7.63 7.78
N ARG A 20 -1.37 8.35 8.87
CA ARG A 20 -0.92 9.74 9.04
C ARG A 20 0.60 9.85 9.05
N ARG A 21 1.29 8.96 9.78
CA ARG A 21 2.76 8.95 9.78
C ARG A 21 3.28 8.65 8.39
N PHE A 22 2.74 7.63 7.73
CA PHE A 22 3.19 7.23 6.40
C PHE A 22 2.96 8.34 5.36
N ALA A 23 1.78 8.97 5.33
CA ALA A 23 1.48 10.10 4.45
C ALA A 23 2.45 11.28 4.65
N LYS A 24 2.82 11.60 5.91
CA LYS A 24 3.84 12.62 6.19
C LYS A 24 5.20 12.22 5.62
N ARG A 25 5.58 10.93 5.74
CA ARG A 25 6.85 10.43 5.18
C ARG A 25 6.87 10.51 3.67
N LEU A 26 5.82 10.04 2.99
CA LEU A 26 5.68 10.17 1.55
C LEU A 26 5.88 11.62 1.11
N GLY A 27 5.12 12.55 1.70
CA GLY A 27 5.23 13.99 1.39
C GLY A 27 6.64 14.56 1.59
N SER A 28 7.38 14.09 2.60
CA SER A 28 8.73 14.60 2.91
C SER A 28 9.87 13.92 2.14
N LYS A 29 9.66 12.69 1.63
CA LYS A 29 10.73 11.85 1.09
C LYS A 29 10.60 11.55 -0.39
N LEU A 30 9.42 11.71 -1.00
CA LEU A 30 9.24 11.54 -2.43
C LEU A 30 9.38 12.87 -3.19
N GLU A 31 9.96 12.76 -4.39
CA GLU A 31 10.05 13.83 -5.38
C GLU A 31 8.65 14.29 -5.86
N ASP A 32 8.57 15.44 -6.52
CA ASP A 32 7.30 16.07 -6.89
C ASP A 32 6.64 15.50 -8.16
N ASP A 33 7.32 14.61 -8.88
CA ASP A 33 6.79 13.88 -10.03
C ASP A 33 5.99 12.63 -9.67
N TYR A 34 5.99 12.26 -8.39
CA TYR A 34 5.07 11.28 -7.84
C TYR A 34 3.65 11.84 -7.72
N PHE A 35 2.67 10.97 -7.89
CA PHE A 35 1.28 11.23 -7.53
C PHE A 35 0.88 10.24 -6.42
N CYS A 36 0.49 10.77 -5.27
CA CYS A 36 0.09 9.96 -4.11
C CYS A 36 -1.37 10.19 -3.77
N TRP A 37 -2.23 9.23 -4.10
CA TRP A 37 -3.64 9.25 -3.73
C TRP A 37 -3.87 8.51 -2.42
N TYR A 38 -4.65 9.11 -1.52
CA TYR A 38 -5.10 8.49 -0.27
C TYR A 38 -6.59 8.18 -0.33
N ASN A 39 -6.96 6.92 -0.03
CA ASN A 39 -8.34 6.49 0.16
C ASN A 39 -9.27 6.83 -1.03
N VAL A 40 -8.78 6.64 -2.25
CA VAL A 40 -9.51 6.92 -3.50
C VAL A 40 -10.14 5.62 -4.03
N PRO A 41 -11.42 5.63 -4.46
CA PRO A 41 -12.08 4.43 -4.94
C PRO A 41 -11.45 3.87 -6.22
N VAL A 42 -11.34 2.54 -6.31
CA VAL A 42 -10.86 1.81 -7.49
C VAL A 42 -11.90 0.80 -8.00
N GLY A 43 -11.84 0.47 -9.28
CA GLY A 43 -12.68 -0.55 -9.93
C GLY A 43 -14.12 -0.12 -10.26
N GLY A 44 -14.44 1.18 -10.28
CA GLY A 44 -15.81 1.68 -10.54
C GLY A 44 -16.81 1.40 -9.41
N SER A 45 -16.39 0.75 -8.33
CA SER A 45 -17.17 0.53 -7.11
C SER A 45 -16.79 1.58 -6.06
N ARG A 46 -17.78 2.18 -5.40
CA ARG A 46 -17.56 3.14 -4.30
C ARG A 46 -17.12 2.50 -2.98
N HIS A 47 -16.78 1.22 -2.98
CA HIS A 47 -16.47 0.47 -1.74
C HIS A 47 -15.04 -0.05 -1.68
N LEU A 48 -14.26 0.08 -2.76
CA LEU A 48 -12.88 -0.41 -2.79
C LEU A 48 -11.92 0.76 -2.71
N HIS A 49 -11.39 1.00 -1.52
CA HIS A 49 -10.50 2.11 -1.25
C HIS A 49 -9.17 1.57 -0.70
N PRO A 50 -8.12 1.45 -1.53
CA PRO A 50 -6.78 1.27 -1.00
C PRO A 50 -6.38 2.47 -0.15
N ASP A 51 -5.57 2.24 0.88
CA ASP A 51 -5.07 3.34 1.71
C ASP A 51 -4.20 4.30 0.89
N PHE A 52 -3.24 3.76 0.12
CA PHE A 52 -2.41 4.56 -0.77
C PHE A 52 -2.30 3.94 -2.17
N LEU A 53 -2.41 4.80 -3.18
CA LEU A 53 -2.07 4.53 -4.56
C LEU A 53 -1.01 5.54 -4.99
N ILE A 54 0.16 5.06 -5.40
CA ILE A 54 1.33 5.87 -5.70
C ILE A 54 1.72 5.62 -7.15
N LEU A 55 1.82 6.67 -7.96
CA LEU A 55 2.24 6.60 -9.35
C LEU A 55 3.49 7.44 -9.53
N HIS A 56 4.52 6.87 -10.15
CA HIS A 56 5.64 7.62 -10.70
C HIS A 56 5.73 7.35 -12.20
N PRO A 57 5.78 8.38 -13.06
CA PRO A 57 5.70 8.22 -14.52
C PRO A 57 6.68 7.21 -15.12
N ARG A 58 7.85 7.02 -14.49
CA ARG A 58 8.90 6.09 -14.97
C ARG A 58 9.04 4.80 -14.16
N ARG A 59 8.44 4.73 -12.96
CA ARG A 59 8.59 3.58 -12.02
C ARG A 59 7.27 2.82 -11.88
N GLY A 60 6.16 3.37 -12.37
CA GLY A 60 4.87 2.71 -12.46
C GLY A 60 3.98 2.94 -11.23
N LEU A 61 3.05 2.00 -11.03
CA LEU A 61 1.96 2.10 -10.06
C LEU A 61 2.19 1.19 -8.85
N LEU A 62 2.09 1.72 -7.64
CA LEU A 62 2.20 0.99 -6.39
C LEU A 62 0.93 1.17 -5.54
N VAL A 63 0.37 0.07 -5.05
CA VAL A 63 -0.78 0.08 -4.12
C VAL A 63 -0.34 -0.41 -2.75
N LEU A 64 -0.60 0.35 -1.69
CA LEU A 64 -0.21 0.03 -0.33
C LEU A 64 -1.42 0.02 0.61
N GLU A 65 -1.44 -0.99 1.48
CA GLU A 65 -2.36 -1.12 2.61
C GLU A 65 -1.58 -0.88 3.92
N VAL A 66 -2.08 -0.03 4.80
CA VAL A 66 -1.44 0.34 6.07
C VAL A 66 -2.17 -0.32 7.23
N LYS A 67 -1.42 -1.01 8.08
CA LYS A 67 -1.96 -1.62 9.31
C LYS A 67 -1.27 -1.07 10.54
N ASP A 68 -2.08 -0.62 11.51
CA ASP A 68 -1.65 -0.18 12.84
C ASP A 68 -1.48 -1.34 13.84
N TRP A 69 -1.35 -2.57 13.36
CA TRP A 69 -1.22 -3.75 14.22
C TRP A 69 0.04 -3.69 15.07
N LYS A 70 -0.08 -4.13 16.32
CA LYS A 70 1.08 -4.36 17.19
C LYS A 70 1.44 -5.84 17.14
N LEU A 71 2.74 -6.15 17.28
CA LEU A 71 3.20 -7.54 17.21
C LEU A 71 2.51 -8.44 18.25
N ASP A 72 2.34 -7.94 19.47
CA ASP A 72 1.67 -8.65 20.58
C ASP A 72 0.18 -8.92 20.34
N SER A 73 -0.45 -8.17 19.43
CA SER A 73 -1.84 -8.39 19.04
C SER A 73 -2.00 -9.48 17.99
N LEU A 74 -0.96 -9.86 17.25
CA LEU A 74 -1.05 -10.89 16.21
C LEU A 74 -1.11 -12.28 16.83
N GLN A 75 -2.21 -13.00 16.60
CA GLN A 75 -2.40 -14.37 17.09
C GLN A 75 -2.15 -15.41 15.99
N ARG A 76 -2.60 -15.10 14.77
CA ARG A 76 -2.40 -15.93 13.59
C ARG A 76 -2.33 -15.06 12.35
N VAL A 77 -1.40 -15.34 11.47
CA VAL A 77 -1.28 -14.69 10.16
C VAL A 77 -1.13 -15.79 9.12
N ASP A 78 -2.04 -15.84 8.15
CA ASP A 78 -1.90 -16.70 6.99
C ASP A 78 -2.07 -15.92 5.69
N LYS A 79 -2.01 -16.61 4.55
CA LYS A 79 -2.05 -15.99 3.22
C LYS A 79 -3.40 -15.31 2.90
N ILE A 80 -4.43 -15.55 3.71
CA ILE A 80 -5.80 -15.08 3.47
C ILE A 80 -6.25 -14.13 4.58
N ALA A 81 -6.02 -14.50 5.83
CA ALA A 81 -6.58 -13.81 6.99
C ALA A 81 -5.55 -13.60 8.10
N VAL A 82 -5.88 -12.65 8.97
CA VAL A 82 -5.13 -12.32 10.18
C VAL A 82 -6.08 -12.32 11.36
N THR A 83 -5.72 -13.03 12.42
CA THR A 83 -6.45 -13.01 13.68
C THR A 83 -5.70 -12.13 14.69
N LEU A 84 -6.39 -11.12 15.21
CA LEU A 84 -5.87 -10.13 16.14
C LEU A 84 -6.55 -10.28 17.51
N LEU A 85 -5.76 -10.26 18.58
CA LEU A 85 -6.25 -10.09 19.94
C LEU A 85 -6.40 -8.60 20.25
N THR A 86 -7.64 -8.15 20.36
CA THR A 86 -7.98 -6.77 20.71
C THR A 86 -8.54 -6.69 22.14
N LYS A 87 -8.73 -5.47 22.65
CA LYS A 87 -9.44 -5.25 23.94
C LYS A 87 -10.87 -5.81 23.95
N LYS A 88 -11.48 -6.02 22.77
CA LYS A 88 -12.83 -6.56 22.61
C LYS A 88 -12.83 -8.08 22.34
N GLY A 89 -11.67 -8.73 22.38
CA GLY A 89 -11.49 -10.14 22.02
C GLY A 89 -10.85 -10.33 20.65
N LEU A 90 -10.96 -11.56 20.13
CA LEU A 90 -10.40 -11.94 18.83
C LEU A 90 -11.19 -11.32 17.68
N VAL A 91 -10.47 -10.69 16.76
CA VAL A 91 -11.01 -10.11 15.52
C VAL A 91 -10.28 -10.74 14.35
N ASN A 92 -11.03 -11.11 13.31
CA ASN A 92 -10.45 -11.53 12.04
C ASN A 92 -10.43 -10.34 11.07
N ASP A 93 -9.28 -10.10 10.47
CA ASP A 93 -9.03 -9.13 9.42
C ASP A 93 -8.47 -9.88 8.19
N HIS A 94 -8.42 -9.21 7.05
CA HIS A 94 -7.82 -9.77 5.84
C HIS A 94 -6.30 -9.63 5.85
N ASN A 95 -5.62 -10.52 5.11
CA ASN A 95 -4.20 -10.35 4.84
C ASN A 95 -3.98 -9.06 4.01
N PRO A 96 -3.10 -8.13 4.44
CA PRO A 96 -2.98 -6.82 3.82
C PRO A 96 -2.41 -6.90 2.41
N LEU A 97 -1.52 -7.87 2.13
CA LEU A 97 -1.02 -8.08 0.78
C LEU A 97 -2.09 -8.66 -0.15
N GLN A 98 -3.00 -9.48 0.38
CA GLN A 98 -4.13 -9.95 -0.42
C GLN A 98 -5.08 -8.79 -0.75
N GLN A 99 -5.39 -7.93 0.22
CA GLN A 99 -6.21 -6.71 0.00
C GLN A 99 -5.57 -5.79 -1.05
N ALA A 100 -4.30 -5.42 -0.84
CA ALA A 100 -3.56 -4.54 -1.75
C ALA A 100 -3.50 -5.12 -3.18
N ARG A 101 -3.31 -6.45 -3.32
CA ARG A 101 -3.34 -7.14 -4.62
C ARG A 101 -4.72 -7.05 -5.29
N GLN A 102 -5.80 -7.20 -4.53
CA GLN A 102 -7.16 -7.09 -5.05
C GLN A 102 -7.44 -5.67 -5.55
N TYR A 103 -7.08 -4.65 -4.76
CA TYR A 103 -7.20 -3.24 -5.18
C TYR A 103 -6.38 -2.96 -6.43
N LEU A 104 -5.14 -3.45 -6.50
CA LEU A 104 -4.29 -3.31 -7.68
C LEU A 104 -4.96 -3.89 -8.92
N PHE A 105 -5.43 -5.14 -8.91
CA PHE A 105 -6.05 -5.73 -10.11
C PHE A 105 -7.30 -4.98 -10.58
N LYS A 106 -8.06 -4.38 -9.65
CA LYS A 106 -9.20 -3.53 -9.99
C LYS A 106 -8.74 -2.22 -10.63
N ALA A 107 -7.68 -1.60 -10.13
CA ALA A 107 -7.07 -0.42 -10.75
C ALA A 107 -6.54 -0.74 -12.16
N LEU A 108 -5.78 -1.83 -12.31
CA LEU A 108 -5.22 -2.24 -13.61
C LEU A 108 -6.32 -2.53 -14.64
N SER A 109 -7.41 -3.16 -14.23
CA SER A 109 -8.55 -3.44 -15.12
C SER A 109 -9.28 -2.17 -15.59
N MET A 110 -9.25 -1.08 -14.80
CA MET A 110 -9.75 0.22 -15.25
C MET A 110 -8.77 0.88 -16.21
N LEU A 111 -7.48 0.90 -15.86
CA LEU A 111 -6.43 1.53 -16.66
C LEU A 111 -6.28 0.86 -18.04
N ALA A 112 -6.48 -0.47 -18.11
CA ALA A 112 -6.40 -1.22 -19.36
C ALA A 112 -7.52 -0.89 -20.36
N ARG A 113 -8.48 -0.03 -20.01
CA ARG A 113 -9.50 0.48 -20.94
C ARG A 113 -9.00 1.63 -21.79
N ASP A 114 -7.90 2.27 -21.41
CA ASP A 114 -7.27 3.35 -22.16
C ASP A 114 -6.18 2.78 -23.09
N PRO A 115 -6.37 2.84 -24.42
CA PRO A 115 -5.36 2.36 -25.37
C PRO A 115 -4.00 3.03 -25.23
N ALA A 116 -3.94 4.28 -24.72
CA ALA A 116 -2.67 4.99 -24.52
C ALA A 116 -1.80 4.36 -23.41
N LEU A 117 -2.42 3.57 -22.53
CA LEU A 117 -1.75 2.86 -21.45
C LEU A 117 -1.36 1.42 -21.82
N LEU A 118 -1.64 0.99 -23.06
CA LEU A 118 -1.37 -0.37 -23.52
C LEU A 118 -0.17 -0.42 -24.46
N HIS A 119 0.49 -1.57 -24.52
CA HIS A 119 1.43 -1.84 -25.58
C HIS A 119 0.73 -1.89 -26.95
N PRO A 120 1.35 -1.30 -27.99
CA PRO A 120 0.77 -1.19 -29.32
C PRO A 120 0.71 -2.55 -30.04
N GLU A 121 0.03 -2.56 -31.19
CA GLU A 121 0.00 -3.70 -32.09
C GLU A 121 1.40 -4.12 -32.53
N GLY A 122 1.64 -5.44 -32.59
CA GLY A 122 2.94 -6.01 -32.95
C GLY A 122 3.97 -6.08 -31.81
N HIS A 123 3.66 -5.53 -30.61
CA HIS A 123 4.51 -5.68 -29.43
C HIS A 123 4.32 -7.07 -28.77
N PRO A 124 5.37 -7.72 -28.21
CA PRO A 124 5.25 -9.01 -27.51
C PRO A 124 4.27 -9.05 -26.32
N HIS A 125 3.87 -7.88 -25.83
CA HIS A 125 2.92 -7.68 -24.74
C HIS A 125 1.70 -6.86 -25.16
N GLN A 126 1.36 -6.86 -26.46
CA GLN A 126 0.19 -6.18 -27.01
C GLN A 126 -1.06 -6.36 -26.13
N GLY A 127 -1.76 -5.26 -25.88
CA GLY A 127 -2.98 -5.25 -25.06
C GLY A 127 -2.75 -5.36 -23.54
N LYS A 128 -1.49 -5.43 -23.07
CA LYS A 128 -1.14 -5.30 -21.65
C LYS A 128 -0.69 -3.88 -21.34
N LEU A 129 -0.83 -3.48 -20.08
CA LEU A 129 -0.35 -2.17 -19.60
C LEU A 129 1.14 -1.99 -19.87
N CYS A 130 1.53 -0.80 -20.32
CA CYS A 130 2.88 -0.47 -20.77
C CYS A 130 3.83 0.00 -19.65
N PHE A 131 3.38 -0.03 -18.40
CA PHE A 131 4.15 0.40 -17.23
C PHE A 131 4.16 -0.68 -16.14
N PRO A 132 5.22 -0.72 -15.32
CA PRO A 132 5.32 -1.66 -14.20
C PRO A 132 4.30 -1.35 -13.10
N TYR A 133 3.97 -2.35 -12.29
CA TYR A 133 3.08 -2.17 -11.16
C TYR A 133 3.44 -3.10 -10.00
N GLY A 134 3.04 -2.71 -8.79
CA GLY A 134 3.34 -3.43 -7.55
C GLY A 134 2.29 -3.20 -6.49
N TYR A 135 2.38 -4.01 -5.43
CA TYR A 135 1.58 -3.85 -4.23
C TYR A 135 2.40 -4.25 -3.00
N GLY A 136 2.04 -3.68 -1.86
CA GLY A 136 2.72 -3.92 -0.59
C GLY A 136 1.85 -3.60 0.61
N ALA A 137 2.43 -3.79 1.78
CA ALA A 137 1.80 -3.49 3.06
C ALA A 137 2.74 -2.63 3.91
N VAL A 138 2.16 -1.79 4.76
CA VAL A 138 2.89 -0.99 5.74
C VAL A 138 2.49 -1.47 7.14
N LEU A 139 3.44 -1.95 7.94
CA LEU A 139 3.23 -2.34 9.32
C LEU A 139 3.68 -1.21 10.25
N ALA A 140 2.76 -0.28 10.53
CA ALA A 140 3.13 1.01 11.10
C ALA A 140 3.60 0.98 12.56
N ASN A 141 3.38 -0.14 13.27
CA ASN A 141 3.76 -0.33 14.66
C ASN A 141 4.70 -1.53 14.89
N ILE A 142 5.25 -2.14 13.83
CA ILE A 142 6.18 -3.28 13.89
C ILE A 142 7.49 -2.87 13.20
N THR A 143 8.62 -2.96 13.89
CA THR A 143 9.94 -2.67 13.28
C THR A 143 10.45 -3.81 12.41
N ARG A 144 11.41 -3.55 11.52
CA ARG A 144 12.04 -4.57 10.67
C ARG A 144 12.65 -5.67 11.51
N ARG A 145 13.36 -5.30 12.58
CA ARG A 145 13.92 -6.27 13.55
C ARG A 145 12.84 -7.14 14.19
N GLN A 146 11.72 -6.56 14.60
CA GLN A 146 10.59 -7.32 15.17
C GLN A 146 9.99 -8.26 14.13
N PHE A 147 9.74 -7.76 12.92
CA PHE A 147 9.21 -8.54 11.81
C PHE A 147 10.10 -9.74 11.47
N ASP A 148 11.41 -9.53 11.32
CA ASP A 148 12.38 -10.58 10.97
C ASP A 148 12.61 -11.60 12.10
N SER A 149 12.29 -11.24 13.35
CA SER A 149 12.36 -12.15 14.51
C SER A 149 11.18 -13.13 14.60
N THR A 150 10.24 -13.05 13.65
CA THR A 150 9.05 -13.92 13.59
C THR A 150 8.97 -14.69 12.27
N ASP A 151 7.93 -15.51 12.13
CA ASP A 151 7.57 -16.24 10.91
C ASP A 151 6.70 -15.43 9.93
N LEU A 152 6.41 -14.15 10.23
CA LEU A 152 5.58 -13.29 9.38
C LEU A 152 6.06 -13.23 7.93
N LYS A 153 7.38 -13.33 7.70
CA LYS A 153 7.99 -13.31 6.35
C LYS A 153 7.54 -14.47 5.44
N ASP A 154 7.07 -15.56 6.02
CA ASP A 154 6.62 -16.75 5.27
C ASP A 154 5.27 -16.50 4.57
N VAL A 155 4.50 -15.51 5.07
CA VAL A 155 3.18 -15.13 4.56
C VAL A 155 3.12 -13.69 4.05
N LEU A 156 4.02 -12.83 4.52
CA LEU A 156 4.22 -11.45 4.10
C LEU A 156 5.66 -11.29 3.60
N PRO A 157 5.98 -11.50 2.31
CA PRO A 157 7.37 -11.42 1.84
C PRO A 157 8.03 -10.07 2.18
N SER A 158 9.23 -10.09 2.80
CA SER A 158 9.87 -8.90 3.36
C SER A 158 10.00 -7.73 2.39
N HIS A 159 10.31 -8.01 1.12
CA HIS A 159 10.46 -7.00 0.05
C HIS A 159 9.15 -6.29 -0.35
N ARG A 160 8.00 -6.69 0.21
CA ARG A 160 6.69 -6.06 -0.02
C ARG A 160 6.12 -5.40 1.23
N VAL A 161 6.89 -5.38 2.31
CA VAL A 161 6.46 -4.86 3.60
C VAL A 161 7.35 -3.68 3.94
N ILE A 162 6.75 -2.55 4.30
CA ILE A 162 7.45 -1.42 4.92
C ILE A 162 7.15 -1.47 6.41
N CYS A 163 8.19 -1.53 7.23
CA CYS A 163 8.14 -1.55 8.68
C CYS A 163 8.22 -0.15 9.28
N LYS A 164 7.88 -0.04 10.57
CA LYS A 164 7.82 1.22 11.32
C LYS A 164 9.08 2.09 11.19
N ASP A 165 10.25 1.48 11.34
CA ASP A 165 11.57 2.11 11.35
C ASP A 165 12.04 2.57 9.97
N GLU A 166 11.47 2.01 8.90
CA GLU A 166 11.69 2.45 7.52
C GLU A 166 10.84 3.69 7.16
N MET A 167 10.09 4.22 8.14
CA MET A 167 9.26 5.42 8.04
C MET A 167 9.66 6.49 9.07
N TYR A 168 10.89 6.47 9.57
CA TYR A 168 11.39 7.53 10.45
C TYR A 168 11.79 8.79 9.67
N ASP A 169 11.85 9.94 10.33
CA ASP A 169 12.32 11.18 9.67
C ASP A 169 13.79 11.06 9.20
N THR A 170 14.56 10.22 9.88
CA THR A 170 15.98 9.96 9.62
C THR A 170 16.25 9.06 8.42
N VAL A 171 15.22 8.44 7.83
CA VAL A 171 15.41 7.64 6.62
C VAL A 171 15.79 8.57 5.48
N ASP A 172 16.63 8.10 4.57
CA ASP A 172 17.00 8.87 3.39
C ASP A 172 15.76 9.13 2.52
N ALA A 173 15.82 10.21 1.74
CA ALA A 173 14.82 10.43 0.71
C ALA A 173 14.89 9.31 -0.35
N GLU A 174 13.76 9.01 -0.98
CA GLU A 174 13.67 8.02 -2.06
C GLU A 174 14.18 8.58 -3.39
#